data_AF-A0AAW0SCB2-F1
#
_entry.id   AF-A0AAW0SCB2-F1
#
_cell.length_a   1.000
_cell.length_b   1.000
_cell.length_c   1.000
_cell.angle_alpha   90.00
_cell.angle_beta   90.00
_cell.angle_gamma   90.00
#
_symmetry.space_group_name_H-M   'P 1'
#
loop_
_entity.id
_entity.type
_entity.pdbx_description
1 polymer ?
#
loop_
_entity_poly.entity_id
_entity_poly.type
_entity_poly.pdbx_seq_one_letter_code
_entity_poly.pdbx_strand_id
1 'polypeptide(L)'
;MARRRVKLYALNADRQWDDRGTGHVTSAYVERLKGMSLLVRAESDGSLLLESRIQADTAYQKQQGTLIVWSEGENFDLALSFQEKAGCDEIWEKICQISRSTSSLNISDILTPLAPPLAHKIDRPSLYLPTPSSPLYTRSLSHYL
;
A
#
# COMPACT_ATOMS: atom_id res chain seq x y z
N MET A 1 1.46 -1.03 21.20
CA MET A 1 0.68 -1.93 20.32
C MET A 1 0.29 -1.26 18.98
N ALA A 2 0.35 0.07 18.82
CA ALA A 2 -0.16 0.78 17.64
C ALA A 2 0.77 0.81 16.40
N ARG A 3 2.03 0.38 16.51
CA ARG A 3 3.02 0.47 15.41
C ARG A 3 2.57 -0.16 14.08
N ARG A 4 1.68 -1.16 14.12
CA ARG A 4 1.19 -1.89 12.95
C ARG A 4 -0.24 -1.52 12.54
N ARG A 5 -0.83 -0.51 13.18
CA ARG A 5 -2.19 -0.08 12.90
C ARG A 5 -2.24 0.69 11.58
N VAL A 6 -3.12 0.25 10.69
CA VAL A 6 -3.28 0.77 9.34
C VAL A 6 -4.75 0.97 9.02
N LYS A 7 -5.01 1.91 8.12
CA LYS A 7 -6.29 2.01 7.41
C LYS A 7 -6.08 1.57 5.97
N LEU A 8 -6.93 0.66 5.51
CA LEU A 8 -6.91 0.14 4.15
C LEU A 8 -7.85 0.98 3.29
N TYR A 9 -7.37 1.38 2.12
CA TYR A 9 -8.18 2.06 1.13
C TYR A 9 -8.11 1.34 -0.22
N ALA A 10 -9.21 1.41 -0.97
CA ALA A 10 -9.28 0.97 -2.35
C ALA A 10 -9.78 2.12 -3.22
N LEU A 11 -9.18 2.31 -4.39
CA LEU A 11 -9.66 3.28 -5.37
C LEU A 11 -10.90 2.72 -6.06
N ASN A 12 -11.97 3.51 -6.10
CA ASN A 12 -13.21 3.14 -6.76
C ASN A 12 -13.28 3.69 -8.20
N ALA A 13 -14.37 3.38 -8.92
CA ALA A 13 -14.58 3.80 -10.30
C ALA A 13 -14.60 5.33 -10.48
N ASP A 14 -15.02 6.06 -9.45
CA ASP A 14 -15.04 7.53 -9.41
C ASP A 14 -13.67 8.14 -9.09
N ARG A 15 -12.61 7.31 -9.04
CA ARG A 15 -11.23 7.69 -8.67
C ARG A 15 -11.14 8.30 -7.28
N GLN A 16 -12.00 7.86 -6.36
CA GLN A 16 -11.99 8.22 -4.96
C GLN A 16 -11.50 7.04 -4.10
N TRP A 17 -10.89 7.34 -2.96
CA TRP A 17 -10.43 6.31 -2.03
C TRP A 17 -11.51 5.96 -1.03
N ASP A 18 -12.02 4.75 -1.13
CA ASP A 18 -12.97 4.19 -0.18
C ASP A 18 -12.23 3.57 1.00
N ASP A 19 -12.65 3.94 2.21
CA ASP A 19 -12.18 3.33 3.46
C ASP A 19 -12.72 1.90 3.56
N ARG A 20 -11.83 0.91 3.46
CA ARG A 20 -12.16 -0.51 3.59
C ARG A 20 -12.14 -0.98 5.05
N GLY A 21 -11.64 -0.17 5.96
CA GLY A 21 -11.56 -0.48 7.38
C GLY A 21 -10.19 -0.22 7.99
N THR A 22 -10.17 -0.28 9.33
CA THR A 22 -8.95 -0.15 10.14
C THR A 22 -8.54 -1.50 10.69
N GLY A 23 -7.24 -1.80 10.64
CA GLY A 23 -6.70 -3.10 11.01
C GLY A 23 -5.23 -3.07 11.40
N HIS A 24 -4.69 -4.25 11.67
CA HIS A 24 -3.27 -4.47 11.97
C HIS A 24 -2.61 -5.18 10.80
N VAL A 25 -1.58 -4.56 10.21
CA VAL A 25 -0.82 -5.16 9.12
C VAL A 25 0.26 -6.10 9.64
N THR A 26 0.39 -7.23 8.96
CA THR A 26 1.46 -8.22 9.17
C THR A 26 1.96 -8.71 7.82
N SER A 27 3.18 -9.22 7.79
CA SER A 27 3.76 -9.87 6.62
C SER A 27 4.03 -11.33 6.98
N ALA A 28 3.51 -12.28 6.21
CA ALA A 28 3.75 -13.70 6.43
C ALA A 28 3.83 -14.45 5.11
N TYR A 29 4.54 -15.57 5.10
CA TYR A 29 4.51 -16.48 3.96
C TYR A 29 3.14 -17.18 3.92
N VAL A 30 2.42 -17.05 2.81
CA VAL A 30 1.11 -17.66 2.60
C VAL A 30 1.27 -18.79 1.59
N GLU A 31 1.12 -20.03 2.06
CA GLU A 31 1.33 -21.25 1.27
C GLU A 31 0.51 -21.27 -0.03
N ARG A 32 -0.77 -20.92 0.06
CA ARG A 32 -1.70 -20.80 -1.08
C ARG A 32 -1.21 -19.85 -2.16
N LEU A 33 -0.56 -18.75 -1.77
CA LEU A 33 -0.04 -17.73 -2.68
C LEU A 33 1.44 -17.98 -3.04
N LYS A 34 2.06 -19.01 -2.44
CA LYS A 34 3.47 -19.39 -2.63
C LYS A 34 4.41 -18.19 -2.54
N GLY A 35 4.22 -17.35 -1.53
CA GLY A 35 5.00 -16.13 -1.38
C GLY A 35 4.74 -15.39 -0.08
N MET A 36 5.61 -14.41 0.18
CA MET A 36 5.38 -13.45 1.25
C MET A 36 4.20 -12.56 0.88
N SER A 37 3.26 -12.38 1.80
CA SER A 37 2.04 -11.62 1.59
C SER A 37 1.83 -10.61 2.72
N LEU A 38 1.19 -9.50 2.38
CA LEU A 38 0.65 -8.53 3.31
C LEU A 38 -0.73 -8.99 3.76
N LEU A 39 -0.91 -9.06 5.07
CA LEU A 39 -2.15 -9.46 5.72
C LEU A 39 -2.62 -8.33 6.63
N VAL A 40 -3.86 -7.86 6.45
CA VAL A 40 -4.46 -6.87 7.35
C VAL A 40 -5.64 -7.52 8.06
N ARG A 41 -5.59 -7.54 9.39
CA ARG A 41 -6.70 -8.03 10.23
C ARG A 41 -7.49 -6.88 10.82
N ALA A 42 -8.81 -6.90 10.68
CA ALA A 42 -9.70 -5.88 11.20
C ALA A 42 -9.58 -5.74 12.72
N GLU A 43 -9.67 -4.51 13.23
CA GLU A 43 -9.73 -4.29 14.69
C GLU A 43 -11.10 -4.65 15.28
N SER A 44 -12.16 -4.63 14.47
CA SER A 44 -13.54 -4.86 14.90
C SER A 44 -13.80 -6.29 15.34
N ASP A 45 -13.39 -7.26 14.51
CA ASP A 45 -13.76 -8.67 14.64
C ASP A 45 -12.59 -9.63 14.34
N GLY A 46 -11.40 -9.10 13.98
CA GLY A 46 -10.23 -9.90 13.63
C GLY A 46 -10.29 -10.56 12.26
N SER A 47 -11.33 -10.27 11.46
CA SER A 47 -11.48 -10.76 10.09
C SER A 47 -10.35 -10.26 9.20
N LEU A 48 -10.11 -10.96 8.08
CA LEU A 48 -9.05 -10.61 7.14
C LEU A 48 -9.58 -9.54 6.16
N LEU A 49 -9.10 -8.31 6.28
CA LEU A 49 -9.46 -7.19 5.39
C LEU A 49 -8.67 -7.20 4.08
N LEU A 50 -7.40 -7.61 4.16
CA LEU A 50 -6.50 -7.69 3.01
C LEU A 50 -5.65 -8.94 3.10
N GLU A 51 -5.48 -9.58 1.96
CA GLU A 51 -4.45 -10.58 1.74
C GLU A 51 -3.90 -10.42 0.32
N SER A 52 -2.72 -9.82 0.23
CA SER A 52 -2.10 -9.51 -1.06
C SER A 52 -0.68 -10.04 -1.08
N ARG A 53 -0.34 -10.84 -2.10
CA ARG A 53 1.02 -11.33 -2.30
C ARG A 53 1.93 -10.17 -2.67
N ILE A 54 3.09 -10.09 -2.04
CA ILE A 54 4.12 -9.13 -2.45
C ILE A 54 4.75 -9.65 -3.74
N GLN A 55 4.44 -9.01 -4.87
CA GLN A 55 5.00 -9.39 -6.16
C GLN A 55 6.09 -8.39 -6.57
N ALA A 56 7.15 -8.86 -7.19
CA ALA A 56 8.28 -8.01 -7.52
C ALA A 56 8.06 -7.09 -8.73
N ASP A 57 7.16 -7.49 -9.62
CA ASP A 57 6.67 -6.73 -10.77
C ASP A 57 5.63 -5.67 -10.39
N THR A 58 5.11 -5.71 -9.15
CA THR A 58 4.18 -4.71 -8.66
C THR A 58 4.89 -3.41 -8.28
N ALA A 59 4.43 -2.30 -8.84
CA ALA A 59 4.96 -0.96 -8.58
C ALA A 59 4.46 -0.40 -7.23
N TYR A 60 5.06 -0.85 -6.13
CA TYR A 60 4.81 -0.26 -4.81
C TYR A 60 5.43 1.14 -4.70
N GLN A 61 4.68 2.07 -4.11
CA GLN A 61 5.12 3.44 -3.89
C GLN A 61 4.90 3.85 -2.44
N LYS A 62 5.95 4.38 -1.82
CA LYS A 62 5.85 4.99 -0.50
C LYS A 62 5.61 6.49 -0.64
N GLN A 63 4.54 6.99 -0.03
CA GLN A 63 4.16 8.40 -0.05
C GLN A 63 4.10 8.94 1.37
N GLN A 64 4.42 10.23 1.54
CA GLN A 64 4.28 10.97 2.81
C GLN A 64 4.91 10.30 4.06
N GLY A 65 5.82 9.34 3.88
CA GLY A 65 6.46 8.58 4.97
C GLY A 65 5.59 7.50 5.64
N THR A 66 4.27 7.58 5.53
CA THR A 66 3.31 6.68 6.21
C THR A 66 2.29 6.03 5.28
N LEU A 67 2.36 6.27 3.97
CA LEU A 67 1.46 5.68 2.98
C LEU A 67 2.23 4.72 2.08
N ILE A 68 1.65 3.56 1.82
CA ILE A 68 2.11 2.62 0.78
C ILE A 68 0.97 2.41 -0.19
N VAL A 69 1.19 2.70 -1.48
CA VAL A 69 0.20 2.62 -2.55
C VAL A 69 0.69 1.66 -3.62
N TRP A 70 -0.18 0.80 -4.15
CA TRP A 70 0.13 -0.10 -5.25
C TRP A 70 -1.13 -0.46 -6.04
N SER A 71 -0.96 -1.12 -7.20
CA SER A 71 -2.05 -1.71 -7.97
C SER A 71 -1.95 -3.23 -7.94
N GLU A 72 -3.05 -3.89 -7.64
CA GLU A 72 -3.19 -5.34 -7.72
C GLU A 72 -3.91 -5.70 -9.04
N GLY A 73 -3.13 -6.02 -10.08
CA GLY A 73 -3.67 -6.23 -11.43
C GLY A 73 -4.05 -4.91 -12.12
N GLU A 74 -4.89 -4.98 -13.16
CA GLU A 74 -5.01 -3.89 -14.15
C GLU A 74 -5.82 -2.68 -13.71
N ASN A 75 -6.62 -2.72 -12.64
CA ASN A 75 -7.42 -1.57 -12.18
C ASN A 75 -7.80 -1.62 -10.68
N PHE A 76 -7.02 -2.31 -9.86
CA PHE A 76 -7.30 -2.43 -8.43
C PHE A 76 -6.24 -1.69 -7.61
N ASP A 77 -6.40 -0.38 -7.48
CA ASP A 77 -5.49 0.43 -6.69
C ASP A 77 -5.81 0.33 -5.20
N LEU A 78 -4.79 0.03 -4.41
CA LEU A 78 -4.85 -0.13 -2.97
C LEU A 78 -3.87 0.82 -2.29
N ALA A 79 -4.25 1.30 -1.11
CA ALA A 79 -3.39 2.10 -0.25
C ALA A 79 -3.50 1.65 1.20
N LEU A 80 -2.35 1.54 1.86
CA LEU A 80 -2.22 1.36 3.30
C LEU A 80 -1.73 2.66 3.92
N SER A 81 -2.56 3.25 4.78
CA SER A 81 -2.22 4.40 5.58
C SER A 81 -1.85 3.95 6.99
N PHE A 82 -0.57 4.08 7.33
CA PHE A 82 -0.03 3.69 8.62
C PHE A 82 -0.22 4.81 9.62
N GLN A 83 -0.61 4.44 10.84
CA GLN A 83 -0.66 5.40 11.93
C GLN A 83 0.74 5.88 12.34
N GLU A 84 1.74 5.00 12.28
CA GLU A 84 3.12 5.30 12.67
C GLU A 84 4.09 5.07 11.50
N LYS A 85 5.05 5.99 11.33
CA LYS A 85 6.12 5.87 10.34
C LYS A 85 6.95 4.60 10.52
N ALA A 86 7.25 4.23 11.77
CA ALA A 86 8.04 3.03 12.07
C ALA A 86 7.40 1.76 11.49
N GLY A 87 6.08 1.61 11.59
CA GLY A 87 5.37 0.49 10.96
C GLY A 87 5.40 0.51 9.44
N CYS A 88 5.29 1.70 8.85
CA CYS A 88 5.41 1.88 7.41
C CYS A 88 6.80 1.50 6.92
N ASP A 89 7.85 1.96 7.60
CA ASP A 89 9.24 1.61 7.32
C ASP A 89 9.44 0.07 7.38
N GLU A 90 8.97 -0.59 8.44
CA GLU A 90 9.09 -2.06 8.59
C GLU A 90 8.46 -2.84 7.43
N ILE A 91 7.27 -2.44 6.97
CA ILE A 91 6.59 -3.11 5.85
C ILE A 91 7.26 -2.76 4.52
N TRP A 92 7.63 -1.49 4.34
CA TRP A 92 8.30 -1.03 3.13
C TRP A 92 9.63 -1.74 2.89
N GLU A 93 10.44 -1.93 3.94
CA GLU A 93 11.70 -2.67 3.85
C GLU A 93 11.51 -4.10 3.36
N LYS A 94 10.47 -4.79 3.83
CA LYS A 94 10.14 -6.15 3.37
C LYS A 94 9.74 -6.19 1.90
N ILE A 95 8.92 -5.22 1.47
CA ILE A 95 8.54 -5.07 0.06
C ILE A 95 9.80 -4.86 -0.80
N CYS A 96 10.68 -3.93 -0.39
CA CYS A 96 11.95 -3.67 -1.07
C CYS A 96 12.86 -4.90 -1.11
N GLN A 97 12.90 -5.70 -0.05
CA GLN A 97 13.70 -6.92 -0.02
C GLN A 97 13.23 -7.90 -1.09
N ILE A 98 11.92 -8.12 -1.21
CA ILE A 98 11.34 -9.05 -2.19
C ILE A 98 11.48 -8.52 -3.61
N SER A 99 11.17 -7.24 -3.85
CA SER A 99 11.30 -6.64 -5.18
C SER A 99 12.75 -6.63 -5.68
N ARG A 100 13.74 -6.46 -4.78
CA ARG A 100 15.17 -6.56 -5.11
C ARG A 100 15.66 -7.99 -5.30
N SER A 101 15.11 -8.96 -4.56
CA SER A 101 15.58 -10.35 -4.58
C SER A 101 15.29 -11.05 -5.91
N THR A 102 14.29 -10.59 -6.66
CA THR A 102 14.04 -11.06 -8.03
C THR A 102 14.84 -10.28 -9.07
N SER A 103 15.36 -9.10 -8.73
CA SER A 103 16.25 -8.32 -9.61
C SER A 103 17.68 -8.88 -9.68
N SER A 104 18.07 -9.80 -8.77
CA SER A 104 19.42 -10.37 -8.72
C SER A 104 19.64 -11.58 -9.64
N LEU A 105 18.69 -11.92 -10.50
CA LEU A 105 18.85 -12.96 -11.52
C LEU A 105 18.25 -12.49 -12.87
N ASN A 106 18.95 -11.58 -13.54
CA ASN A 106 18.93 -11.45 -15.01
C ASN A 106 20.21 -10.73 -15.45
N ILE A 107 21.28 -11.50 -15.64
CA ILE A 107 22.57 -11.06 -16.22
C ILE A 107 22.42 -10.78 -17.73
N SER A 108 21.22 -10.87 -18.31
CA SER A 108 20.97 -10.65 -19.74
C SER A 108 20.77 -9.19 -20.16
N ASP A 109 20.63 -8.23 -19.24
CA ASP A 109 20.33 -6.82 -19.59
C ASP A 109 21.57 -5.90 -19.61
N ILE A 110 22.78 -6.44 -19.77
CA ILE A 110 24.02 -5.63 -19.82
C ILE A 110 24.28 -4.95 -21.17
N LEU A 111 23.39 -5.05 -22.17
CA LEU A 111 23.60 -4.42 -23.48
C LEU A 111 22.31 -3.91 -24.14
N THR A 112 21.70 -2.85 -23.60
CA THR A 112 20.86 -1.96 -24.42
C THR A 112 20.91 -0.51 -23.94
N PRO A 113 21.62 0.41 -24.62
CA PRO A 113 21.47 1.84 -24.41
C PRO A 113 20.37 2.38 -25.31
N LEU A 114 19.09 2.25 -24.93
CA LEU A 114 17.98 2.86 -25.66
C LEU A 114 16.92 3.41 -24.70
N ALA A 115 16.97 4.75 -24.56
CA ALA A 115 15.97 5.69 -24.05
C ALA A 115 15.32 5.40 -22.67
N PRO A 116 15.22 6.40 -21.77
CA PRO A 116 14.27 6.27 -20.68
C PRO A 116 12.89 6.07 -21.31
N PRO A 117 12.14 5.00 -20.98
CA PRO A 117 10.74 4.97 -21.35
C PRO A 117 10.15 6.25 -20.76
N LEU A 118 9.43 7.01 -21.57
CA LEU A 118 8.54 8.04 -21.09
C LEU A 118 7.74 7.38 -19.98
N ALA A 119 8.14 7.66 -18.73
CA ALA A 119 7.23 7.57 -17.63
C ALA A 119 6.13 8.51 -18.08
N HIS A 120 5.07 7.96 -18.68
CA HIS A 120 3.75 8.45 -18.42
C HIS A 120 3.76 8.55 -16.91
N LYS A 121 4.03 9.77 -16.44
CA LYS A 121 3.63 10.24 -15.15
C LYS A 121 2.19 9.84 -15.16
N ILE A 122 1.91 8.67 -14.58
CA ILE A 122 0.58 8.41 -14.10
C ILE A 122 0.47 9.56 -13.13
N ASP A 123 -0.25 10.59 -13.56
CA ASP A 123 -0.79 11.63 -12.72
C ASP A 123 -1.77 10.88 -11.82
N ARG A 124 -1.21 10.02 -10.96
CA ARG A 124 -1.87 9.47 -9.80
C ARG A 124 -2.08 10.75 -9.02
N PRO A 125 -3.33 11.22 -8.91
CA PRO A 125 -3.59 12.46 -8.20
C PRO A 125 -2.82 12.37 -6.88
N SER A 126 -2.01 13.37 -6.55
CA SER A 126 -1.39 13.42 -5.23
C SER A 126 -2.50 13.23 -4.22
N LEU A 127 -2.49 12.05 -3.60
CA LEU A 127 -3.63 11.57 -2.86
C LEU A 127 -3.76 12.40 -1.60
N TYR A 128 -4.76 13.27 -1.57
CA TYR A 128 -5.35 13.78 -0.33
C TYR A 128 -6.10 12.63 0.34
N LEU A 129 -5.38 11.55 0.69
CA LEU A 129 -5.87 10.61 1.68
C LEU A 129 -5.90 11.38 3.00
N PRO A 130 -7.04 11.42 3.72
CA PRO A 130 -7.09 12.04 5.03
C PRO A 130 -6.12 11.27 5.93
N THR A 131 -4.99 11.89 6.27
CA THR A 131 -4.03 11.29 7.18
C THR A 131 -4.70 11.14 8.55
N PRO A 132 -4.51 10.03 9.27
CA PRO A 132 -5.11 9.83 10.59
C PRO A 132 -4.61 10.85 11.64
N SER A 133 -3.59 11.64 11.31
CA SER A 133 -3.03 12.73 12.12
C SER A 133 -3.57 14.12 11.78
N SER A 134 -4.49 14.24 10.81
CA SER A 134 -5.07 15.53 10.45
C SER A 134 -6.18 15.94 11.44
N PRO A 135 -6.08 17.11 12.13
CA PRO A 135 -7.11 17.60 13.04
C PRO A 135 -8.44 18.01 12.36
N LEU A 136 -8.57 17.82 11.05
CA LEU A 136 -9.75 18.21 10.27
C LEU A 136 -10.89 17.16 10.25
N TYR A 137 -10.72 16.00 10.90
CA TYR A 137 -11.78 14.97 10.97
C TYR A 137 -12.87 15.27 12.02
N THR A 138 -12.76 16.33 12.82
CA THR A 138 -13.72 16.62 13.91
C THR A 138 -14.79 17.67 13.60
N ARG A 139 -14.87 18.24 12.38
CA ARG A 139 -15.87 19.28 12.04
C ARG A 139 -16.95 18.86 11.05
N SER A 140 -17.54 17.68 11.21
CA SER A 140 -18.75 17.34 10.44
C SER A 140 -19.78 16.53 11.23
N LEU A 141 -20.20 17.01 12.40
CA LEU A 141 -21.40 16.53 13.09
C LEU A 141 -22.06 17.60 14.00
N SER A 142 -22.04 18.88 13.59
CA SER A 142 -22.73 19.94 14.37
C SER A 142 -23.35 21.04 13.53
N HIS A 143 -23.85 20.70 12.34
CA HIS A 143 -24.72 21.59 11.57
C HIS A 143 -25.97 20.86 11.09
N TYR A 144 -26.70 20.32 12.07
CA TYR A 144 -28.10 19.92 11.95
C TYR A 144 -28.75 20.07 13.34
N LEU A 145 -28.79 21.30 13.84
CA LEU A 145 -29.80 21.81 14.78
C LEU A 145 -29.96 23.31 14.51
#